data_AF-A0A972VBJ7-F1
#
_entry.id   AF-A0A972VBJ7-F1
#
_cell.length_a   1.000
_cell.length_b   1.000
_cell.length_c   1.000
_cell.angle_alpha   90.00
_cell.angle_beta   90.00
_cell.angle_gamma   90.00
#
_symmetry.space_group_name_H-M   'P 1'
#
loop_
_entity.id
_entity.type
_entity.pdbx_description
1 polymer ?
#
loop_
_entity_poly.entity_id
_entity_poly.type
_entity_poly.pdbx_seq_one_letter_code
_entity_poly.pdbx_strand_id
1 'polypeptide(L)'
;MPAWSLILTETLIGLVLIWALSFFRDPQRDCPQDSSLLLSPADGKITDIDILEDHPDFEGQILRIGIFLSIFNVHINRMPCAARIVRTLYKPGAFKNALNPESSQV
;
A
#
# COMPACT_ATOMS: atom_id res chain seq x y z
N MET A 1 -28.07 31.35 -8.38
CA MET A 1 -27.66 30.05 -8.94
C MET A 1 -28.90 29.17 -9.01
N PRO A 2 -29.12 28.40 -10.08
CA PRO A 2 -30.29 27.55 -10.18
C PRO A 2 -30.21 26.38 -9.18
N ALA A 3 -31.34 25.91 -8.67
CA ALA A 3 -31.37 24.85 -7.64
C ALA A 3 -30.66 23.56 -8.09
N TRP A 4 -30.74 23.22 -9.38
CA TRP A 4 -30.08 22.04 -9.93
C TRP A 4 -28.55 22.10 -9.81
N SER A 5 -27.94 23.28 -9.89
CA SER A 5 -26.47 23.39 -9.80
C SER A 5 -25.99 23.13 -8.38
N LEU A 6 -26.76 23.55 -7.36
CA LEU A 6 -26.43 23.31 -5.96
C LEU A 6 -26.50 21.82 -5.64
N ILE A 7 -27.58 21.14 -6.05
CA ILE A 7 -27.77 19.70 -5.84
C ILE A 7 -26.64 18.89 -6.50
N LEU A 8 -26.24 19.25 -7.72
CA LEU A 8 -25.12 18.59 -8.40
C LEU A 8 -23.80 18.78 -7.64
N THR A 9 -23.52 19.99 -7.16
CA THR A 9 -22.30 20.27 -6.39
C THR A 9 -22.27 19.50 -5.06
N GLU A 10 -23.36 19.52 -4.30
CA GLU A 10 -23.47 18.79 -3.03
C GLU A 10 -23.33 17.28 -3.23
N THR A 11 -23.98 16.74 -4.26
CA THR A 11 -23.88 15.31 -4.60
C THR A 11 -22.44 14.93 -4.96
N LEU A 12 -21.77 15.76 -5.78
CA LEU A 12 -20.37 15.51 -6.16
C LEU A 12 -19.44 15.54 -4.94
N ILE A 13 -19.59 16.53 -4.06
CA ILE A 13 -18.81 16.61 -2.82
C ILE A 13 -19.08 15.40 -1.93
N GLY A 14 -20.35 14.99 -1.79
CA GLY A 14 -20.73 13.80 -1.03
C GLY A 14 -20.07 12.52 -1.57
N LEU A 15 -20.04 12.33 -2.89
CA LEU A 15 -19.37 11.20 -3.53
C LEU A 15 -17.86 11.20 -3.28
N VAL A 16 -17.20 12.35 -3.41
CA VAL A 16 -15.76 12.48 -3.13
C VAL A 16 -15.46 12.18 -1.66
N LEU A 17 -16.31 12.65 -0.74
CA LEU A 17 -16.15 12.38 0.69
C LEU A 17 -16.30 10.89 1.01
N ILE A 18 -17.34 10.24 0.47
CA ILE A 18 -17.54 8.79 0.62
C ILE A 18 -16.32 8.02 0.11
N TRP A 19 -15.79 8.41 -1.06
CA TRP A 19 -14.59 7.80 -1.62
C TRP A 19 -13.36 8.01 -0.73
N ALA A 20 -13.14 9.23 -0.23
CA ALA A 20 -12.04 9.56 0.67
C ALA A 20 -12.12 8.78 1.99
N LEU A 21 -13.31 8.60 2.55
CA LEU A 21 -13.51 7.75 3.73
C LEU A 21 -13.27 6.26 3.40
N SER A 22 -13.69 5.82 2.21
CA SER A 22 -13.48 4.45 1.73
C SER A 22 -12.01 4.11 1.48
N PHE A 23 -11.10 5.09 1.41
CA PHE A 23 -9.66 4.88 1.32
C PHE A 23 -9.12 4.08 2.53
N PHE A 24 -9.68 4.32 3.72
CA PHE A 24 -9.28 3.69 4.99
C PHE A 24 -10.03 2.39 5.31
N ARG A 25 -10.75 1.83 4.34
CA ARG A 25 -11.55 0.62 4.56
C ARG A 25 -10.69 -0.60 4.88
N ASP A 26 -11.23 -1.50 5.70
CA ASP A 26 -10.63 -2.80 6.01
C ASP A 26 -11.63 -3.93 5.70
N PRO A 27 -11.67 -4.43 4.45
CA PRO A 27 -12.57 -5.53 4.10
C PRO A 27 -12.05 -6.84 4.69
N GLN A 28 -12.97 -7.70 5.13
CA GLN A 28 -12.65 -9.07 5.53
C GLN A 28 -12.06 -9.84 4.34
N ARG A 29 -11.07 -10.70 4.62
CA ARG A 29 -10.40 -11.52 3.62
C ARG A 29 -10.34 -12.96 4.10
N ASP A 30 -10.66 -13.88 3.20
CA ASP A 30 -10.42 -15.31 3.39
C ASP A 30 -8.96 -15.62 3.03
N CYS A 31 -8.12 -15.80 4.04
CA CYS A 31 -6.72 -16.17 3.86
C CYS A 31 -6.55 -17.69 4.01
N PRO A 32 -5.80 -18.35 3.12
CA PRO A 32 -5.47 -19.77 3.30
C PRO A 32 -4.63 -19.96 4.57
N GLN A 33 -4.95 -20.99 5.35
CA GLN A 33 -4.25 -21.35 6.59
C GLN A 33 -3.15 -22.37 6.28
N ASP A 34 -2.05 -21.91 5.71
CA ASP A 34 -0.89 -22.75 5.41
C ASP A 34 0.40 -21.99 5.79
N SER A 35 1.15 -22.55 6.73
CA SER A 35 2.40 -21.95 7.24
C SER A 35 3.55 -21.99 6.24
N SER A 36 3.43 -22.77 5.15
CA SER A 36 4.42 -22.83 4.08
C SER A 36 4.25 -21.72 3.02
N LEU A 37 3.14 -20.97 3.09
CA LEU A 37 2.84 -19.90 2.14
C LEU A 37 3.33 -18.54 2.64
N LEU A 38 3.83 -17.74 1.70
CA LEU A 38 4.02 -16.31 1.86
C LEU A 38 2.92 -15.59 1.09
N LEU A 39 2.04 -14.89 1.80
CA LEU A 39 0.91 -14.17 1.20
C LEU A 39 1.30 -12.75 0.81
N SER A 40 0.55 -12.14 -0.09
CA SER A 40 0.73 -10.72 -0.39
C SER A 40 0.41 -9.88 0.85
N PRO A 41 1.34 -9.03 1.33
CA PRO A 41 1.11 -8.20 2.51
C PRO A 41 0.17 -7.02 2.21
N ALA A 42 0.00 -6.65 0.94
CA ALA A 42 -0.78 -5.48 0.54
C ALA A 42 -1.55 -5.75 -0.76
N ASP A 43 -2.55 -4.91 -1.00
CA ASP A 43 -3.18 -4.80 -2.33
C ASP A 43 -2.26 -4.03 -3.27
N GLY A 44 -2.52 -4.14 -4.56
CA GLY A 44 -1.89 -3.31 -5.56
C GLY A 44 -1.27 -4.11 -6.67
N LYS A 45 -0.29 -3.48 -7.33
CA LYS A 45 0.39 -4.05 -8.49
C LYS A 45 1.86 -4.25 -8.17
N ILE A 46 2.39 -5.42 -8.54
CA ILE A 46 3.84 -5.64 -8.49
C ILE A 46 4.50 -4.71 -9.52
N THR A 47 5.40 -3.85 -9.06
CA THR A 47 6.15 -2.92 -9.92
C THR A 47 7.54 -3.44 -10.23
N ASP A 48 8.19 -4.06 -9.25
CA ASP A 48 9.60 -4.45 -9.32
C ASP A 48 9.80 -5.80 -8.63
N ILE A 49 10.67 -6.64 -9.20
CA ILE A 49 11.15 -7.88 -8.60
C ILE A 49 12.66 -7.89 -8.80
N ASP A 50 13.40 -7.60 -7.73
CA ASP A 50 14.84 -7.40 -7.79
C ASP A 50 15.56 -8.38 -6.85
N ILE A 51 16.77 -8.75 -7.24
CA ILE A 51 17.72 -9.41 -6.34
C ILE A 51 18.72 -8.36 -5.87
N LEU A 52 18.75 -8.09 -4.56
CA LEU A 52 19.72 -7.21 -3.94
C LEU A 52 20.88 -8.04 -3.40
N GLU A 53 22.10 -7.77 -3.87
CA GLU A 53 23.30 -8.50 -3.42
C GLU A 53 23.74 -8.11 -2.01
N ASP A 54 23.42 -6.87 -1.60
CA ASP A 54 23.75 -6.34 -0.28
C ASP A 54 22.66 -5.35 0.16
N HIS A 55 22.31 -5.35 1.45
CA HIS A 55 21.38 -4.39 2.04
C HIS A 55 21.82 -4.07 3.47
N PRO A 56 21.83 -2.78 3.89
CA PRO A 56 22.36 -2.39 5.22
C PRO A 56 21.75 -3.09 6.43
N ASP A 57 20.52 -3.60 6.28
CA ASP A 57 19.73 -4.23 7.35
C ASP A 57 19.68 -5.77 7.27
N PHE A 58 20.27 -6.40 6.25
CA PHE A 58 20.14 -7.84 6.00
C PHE A 58 21.46 -8.41 5.46
N GLU A 59 21.82 -9.61 5.91
CA GLU A 59 23.03 -10.29 5.41
C GLU A 59 22.70 -11.14 4.17
N GLY A 60 23.56 -11.03 3.16
CA GLY A 60 23.49 -11.85 1.95
C GLY A 60 22.46 -11.36 0.92
N GLN A 61 22.19 -12.22 -0.06
CA GLN A 61 21.35 -11.90 -1.20
C GLN A 61 19.86 -11.93 -0.83
N ILE A 62 19.10 -10.92 -1.26
CA ILE A 62 17.70 -10.71 -0.87
C ILE A 62 16.82 -10.55 -2.11
N LEU A 63 15.67 -11.21 -2.11
CA LEU A 63 14.61 -10.95 -3.07
C LEU A 63 13.74 -9.77 -2.58
N ARG A 64 13.73 -8.68 -3.34
CA ARG A 64 12.85 -7.52 -3.13
C ARG A 64 11.67 -7.60 -4.08
N ILE A 65 10.47 -7.48 -3.52
CA ILE A 65 9.22 -7.40 -4.28
C ILE A 65 8.56 -6.04 -3.97
N GLY A 66 8.50 -5.16 -4.97
CA GLY A 66 7.83 -3.86 -4.88
C GLY A 66 6.34 -3.99 -5.19
N ILE A 67 5.49 -3.50 -4.30
CA ILE A 67 4.02 -3.46 -4.49
C ILE A 67 3.56 -2.01 -4.43
N PHE A 68 2.97 -1.53 -5.53
CA PHE A 68 2.40 -0.19 -5.62
C PHE A 68 0.91 -0.18 -5.30
N LEU A 69 0.55 0.59 -4.27
CA LEU A 69 -0.83 0.85 -3.86
C LEU A 69 -1.33 2.12 -4.55
N SER A 70 -2.15 1.96 -5.58
CA SER A 70 -2.98 3.06 -6.11
C SER A 70 -4.05 3.50 -5.12
N ILE A 71 -4.60 4.71 -5.32
CA ILE A 71 -5.69 5.33 -4.52
C ILE A 71 -6.97 4.50 -4.43
N PHE A 72 -7.12 3.48 -5.28
CA PHE A 72 -8.28 2.58 -5.28
C PHE A 72 -8.06 1.32 -4.44
N ASN A 73 -6.82 1.00 -4.05
CA ASN A 73 -6.51 -0.16 -3.23
C ASN A 73 -6.85 0.07 -1.75
N VAL A 74 -6.89 -1.01 -0.98
CA VAL A 74 -6.91 -0.93 0.48
C VAL A 74 -5.53 -0.50 0.97
N HIS A 75 -5.45 0.62 1.70
CA HIS A 75 -4.19 1.18 2.21
C HIS A 75 -3.82 0.62 3.58
N ILE A 76 -3.80 -0.71 3.67
CA ILE A 76 -3.41 -1.46 4.88
C ILE A 76 -2.40 -2.52 4.47
N ASN A 77 -1.22 -2.46 5.09
CA ASN A 77 -0.20 -3.51 5.00
C ASN A 77 -0.40 -4.50 6.15
N ARG A 78 -0.43 -5.79 5.82
CA ARG A 78 -0.57 -6.92 6.75
C ARG A 78 0.70 -7.75 6.75
N MET A 79 0.84 -8.63 7.75
CA MET A 79 1.93 -9.59 7.79
C MET A 79 1.73 -10.65 6.71
N PRO A 80 2.74 -10.94 5.88
CA PRO A 80 2.64 -11.94 4.81
C PRO A 80 2.71 -13.38 5.33
N CYS A 81 3.25 -13.58 6.54
CA CYS A 81 3.35 -14.85 7.24
C CYS A 81 3.45 -14.63 8.76
N ALA A 82 3.41 -15.71 9.54
CA ALA A 82 3.73 -15.66 10.96
C ALA A 82 5.22 -15.32 11.15
N ALA A 83 5.50 -14.20 11.82
CA ALA A 83 6.86 -13.73 12.07
C ALA A 83 6.94 -12.99 13.41
N ARG A 84 8.16 -12.86 13.94
CA ARG A 84 8.44 -12.06 15.13
C ARG A 84 9.09 -10.74 14.70
N ILE A 85 8.55 -9.62 15.14
CA ILE A 85 9.15 -8.31 14.93
C ILE A 85 10.39 -8.21 15.83
N VAL A 86 11.56 -8.06 15.22
CA VAL A 86 12.85 -7.94 15.93
C VAL A 86 13.34 -6.50 16.05
N ARG A 87 12.95 -5.63 15.11
CA ARG A 87 13.38 -4.23 15.04
C ARG A 87 12.38 -3.41 14.22
N THR A 88 12.26 -2.12 14.54
CA THR A 88 11.54 -1.13 13.74
C THR A 88 12.45 0.09 13.52
N LEU A 89 12.54 0.55 12.27
CA LEU A 89 13.38 1.68 11.87
C LEU A 89 12.52 2.75 11.21
N TYR A 90 12.57 3.98 11.72
CA TYR A 90 11.91 5.12 11.10
C TYR A 90 12.92 5.91 10.25
N LYS A 91 12.56 6.18 8.99
CA LYS A 91 13.30 7.07 8.08
C LYS A 91 12.36 8.21 7.66
N PRO A 92 12.74 9.49 7.85
CA PRO A 92 11.93 10.61 7.38
C PRO A 92 11.71 10.54 5.87
N GLY A 93 10.45 10.67 5.44
CA GLY A 93 10.10 10.58 4.02
C GLY A 93 10.47 11.84 3.23
N ALA A 94 10.82 11.66 1.96
CA ALA A 94 11.05 12.75 1.01
C ALA A 94 9.79 13.20 0.24
N PHE A 95 8.63 12.56 0.49
CA PHE A 95 7.35 12.86 -0.14
C PHE A 95 7.38 12.93 -1.69
N LYS A 96 8.25 12.12 -2.31
CA LYS A 96 8.31 11.97 -3.77
C LYS A 96 7.00 11.34 -4.28
N ASN A 97 6.64 11.64 -5.53
CA ASN A 97 5.53 10.98 -6.20
C ASN A 97 5.79 9.46 -6.28
N ALA A 98 4.89 8.66 -5.73
CA ALA A 98 5.02 7.19 -5.67
C ALA A 98 5.03 6.50 -7.05
N LEU A 99 4.60 7.19 -8.12
CA LEU A 99 4.71 6.68 -9.50
C LEU A 99 6.14 6.81 -10.06
N ASN A 100 7.01 7.60 -9.43
CA ASN A 100 8.41 7.69 -9.83
C ASN A 100 9.19 6.51 -9.22
N PRO A 101 9.90 5.68 -10.01
CA PRO A 101 10.71 4.56 -9.49
C PRO A 101 11.70 4.96 -8.39
N GLU A 102 12.26 6.17 -8.46
CA GLU A 102 13.19 6.71 -7.45
C GLU A 102 12.53 6.98 -6.08
N SER A 103 11.20 6.99 -6.01
CA SER A 103 10.48 7.12 -4.74
C SER A 103 10.65 5.91 -3.82
N SER A 104 11.04 4.76 -4.39
CA SER A 104 11.29 3.53 -3.64
C SER A 104 12.72 3.41 -3.07
N GLN A 105 13.56 4.42 -3.32
CA GLN A 105 14.99 4.44 -2.99
C GLN A 105 15.37 5.47 -1.90
N VAL A 106 14.37 6.13 -1.29
CA VAL A 106 14.56 7.19 -0.26
C VAL A 106 14.47 6.64 1.15
#